data_AF-A0AA51JPP4-F1
#
_entry.id   AF-A0AA51JPP4-F1
#
_cell.length_a   1.000
_cell.length_b   1.000
_cell.length_c   1.000
_cell.angle_alpha   90.00
_cell.angle_beta   90.00
_cell.angle_gamma   90.00
#
_symmetry.space_group_name_H-M   'P 1'
#
loop_
_entity.id
_entity.type
_entity.pdbx_description
1 polymer ?
#
loop_
_entity_poly.entity_id
_entity_poly.type
_entity_poly.pdbx_seq_one_letter_code
_entity_poly.pdbx_strand_id
1 'polypeptide(L)' 'VRARMDQAQRSVRVSSTMHRTFGRAQWQQLRGVLLAWRANVQQAHESMKSVAAAQIEYA' A
#
# COMPACT_ATOMS: atom_id res chain seq x y z
N VAL A 1 -14.73 -10.23 -9.18
CA VAL A 1 -14.13 -10.42 -7.84
C VAL A 1 -13.07 -11.51 -7.96
N ARG A 2 -11.89 -11.32 -7.39
CA ARG A 2 -10.82 -12.32 -7.33
C ARG A 2 -10.53 -12.64 -5.86
N ALA A 3 -10.65 -13.90 -5.49
CA ALA A 3 -10.48 -14.36 -4.11
C ALA A 3 -9.97 -15.81 -4.04
N ARG A 4 -9.43 -16.21 -2.90
CA ARG A 4 -9.02 -17.59 -2.57
C ARG A 4 -9.67 -18.04 -1.27
N MET A 5 -10.14 -19.28 -1.22
CA MET A 5 -10.72 -19.91 -0.03
C MET A 5 -9.64 -20.66 0.74
N ASP A 6 -9.52 -20.36 2.03
CA ASP A 6 -8.82 -21.21 2.99
C ASP A 6 -9.89 -22.02 3.73
N GLN A 7 -9.99 -23.32 3.41
CA GLN A 7 -11.01 -24.18 3.99
C GLN A 7 -10.71 -24.57 5.44
N ALA A 8 -9.43 -24.73 5.81
CA ALA A 8 -9.03 -25.10 7.16
C ALA A 8 -9.36 -23.98 8.15
N GLN A 9 -9.13 -22.74 7.73
CA GLN A 9 -9.49 -21.54 8.52
C GLN A 9 -10.92 -21.06 8.26
N ARG A 10 -11.67 -21.73 7.36
CA ARG A 10 -13.03 -21.36 6.94
C ARG A 10 -13.14 -19.88 6.56
N SER A 11 -12.12 -19.35 5.86
CA SER A 11 -12.04 -17.93 5.52
C SER A 11 -11.79 -17.71 4.02
N VAL A 12 -12.26 -16.59 3.49
CA VAL A 12 -12.04 -16.19 2.09
C VAL A 12 -11.16 -14.95 2.06
N ARG A 13 -10.00 -15.07 1.44
CA ARG A 13 -9.11 -13.94 1.18
C ARG A 13 -9.46 -13.31 -0.17
N VAL A 14 -9.99 -12.10 -0.15
CA VAL A 14 -10.29 -11.32 -1.36
C VAL A 14 -9.04 -10.55 -1.79
N SER A 15 -8.55 -10.82 -3.01
CA SER A 15 -7.40 -10.11 -3.58
C SER A 15 -7.80 -8.87 -4.37
N SER A 16 -8.95 -8.91 -5.06
CA SER A 16 -9.50 -7.74 -5.71
C SER A 16 -11.02 -7.81 -5.80
N THR A 17 -11.66 -6.66 -5.62
CA THR A 17 -13.10 -6.50 -5.81
C THR A 17 -13.35 -5.34 -6.77
N MET A 18 -14.42 -5.43 -7.55
CA MET A 18 -14.89 -4.31 -8.35
C MET A 18 -15.97 -3.58 -7.56
N HIS A 19 -15.84 -2.27 -7.44
CA HIS A 19 -16.91 -1.43 -6.92
C HIS A 19 -17.99 -1.30 -7.98
N ARG A 20 -19.18 -1.86 -7.73
CA ARG A 20 -20.34 -1.73 -8.63
C ARG A 20 -20.84 -0.28 -8.71
N THR A 21 -20.68 0.46 -7.63
CA THR A 21 -20.90 1.91 -7.55
C THR A 21 -19.70 2.57 -6.87
N PHE A 22 -19.28 3.72 -7.40
CA PHE A 22 -18.12 4.45 -6.90
C PHE A 22 -18.54 5.89 -6.55
N GLY A 23 -18.90 6.08 -5.29
CA GLY A 23 -19.37 7.36 -4.76
C GLY A 23 -18.33 8.08 -3.92
N ARG A 24 -18.79 9.11 -3.19
CA ARG A 24 -17.94 9.99 -2.39
C ARG A 24 -17.07 9.25 -1.36
N ALA A 25 -17.62 8.24 -0.68
CA ALA A 25 -16.87 7.46 0.30
C ALA A 25 -15.69 6.71 -0.35
N GLN A 26 -15.90 6.13 -1.54
CA GLN A 26 -14.85 5.46 -2.29
C GLN A 26 -13.78 6.44 -2.79
N TRP A 27 -14.18 7.65 -3.19
CA TRP A 27 -13.23 8.73 -3.53
C TRP A 27 -12.37 9.17 -2.33
N GLN A 28 -12.98 9.31 -1.15
CA GLN A 28 -12.25 9.64 0.08
C GLN A 28 -11.27 8.53 0.47
N GLN A 29 -11.70 7.27 0.38
CA GLN A 29 -10.82 6.12 0.61
C GLN A 29 -9.65 6.10 -0.38
N LEU A 30 -9.92 6.26 -1.68
CA LEU A 30 -8.89 6.30 -2.71
C LEU A 30 -7.89 7.43 -2.46
N ARG A 31 -8.37 8.64 -2.14
CA ARG A 31 -7.52 9.77 -1.76
C ARG A 31 -6.61 9.41 -0.58
N GLY A 32 -7.16 8.77 0.45
CA GLY A 32 -6.39 8.31 1.61
C GLY A 32 -5.29 7.32 1.23
N VAL A 33 -5.61 6.32 0.41
CA VAL A 33 -4.65 5.33 -0.08
C VAL A 33 -3.53 5.99 -0.90
N LEU A 34 -3.87 6.93 -1.78
CA LEU A 34 -2.87 7.62 -2.62
C LEU A 34 -1.95 8.54 -1.79
N LEU A 35 -2.48 9.22 -0.78
CA LEU A 35 -1.67 10.05 0.13
C LEU A 35 -0.72 9.19 0.96
N ALA A 36 -1.20 8.07 1.51
CA ALA A 36 -0.36 7.13 2.25
C ALA A 36 0.73 6.53 1.34
N TRP A 37 0.38 6.15 0.11
CA TRP A 37 1.36 5.64 -0.85
C TRP A 37 2.45 6.67 -1.16
N ARG A 38 2.08 7.94 -1.42
CA ARG A 38 3.05 9.01 -1.63
C ARG A 38 3.98 9.17 -0.43
N ALA A 39 3.43 9.21 0.79
CA ALA A 39 4.22 9.34 2.01
C ALA A 39 5.21 8.17 2.18
N ASN A 40 4.75 6.94 1.93
CA ASN A 40 5.60 5.74 2.03
C ASN A 40 6.76 5.78 1.02
N VAL A 41 6.51 6.22 -0.21
CA VAL A 41 7.56 6.36 -1.23
C VAL A 41 8.57 7.45 -0.84
N GLN A 42 8.09 8.59 -0.35
CA GLN A 42 8.98 9.67 0.13
C GLN A 42 9.85 9.19 1.30
N GLN A 43 9.26 8.53 2.28
CA GLN A 43 9.98 7.99 3.43
C GLN A 43 11.04 6.97 3.01
N ALA A 44 10.69 6.02 2.13
CA ALA A 44 11.66 5.04 1.62
C ALA A 44 12.83 5.72 0.89
N HIS A 45 12.54 6.75 0.09
CA HIS A 45 13.56 7.53 -0.61
C HIS A 45 14.49 8.29 0.34
N GLU A 46 13.94 8.91 1.38
CA GLU A 46 14.73 9.59 2.42
C GLU A 46 15.62 8.61 3.20
N SER A 47 15.06 7.45 3.60
CA SER A 47 15.82 6.41 4.27
C SER A 47 16.98 5.90 3.40
N MET A 48 16.76 5.70 2.10
CA MET A 48 17.83 5.30 1.17
C MET A 48 18.94 6.37 1.07
N LYS A 49 18.57 7.65 1.00
CA LYS A 49 19.55 8.75 1.00
C LYS A 49 20.39 8.76 2.27
N SER A 50 19.74 8.58 3.43
CA SER A 50 20.44 8.52 4.72
C SER A 50 21.44 7.37 4.76
N VAL A 51 21.08 6.19 4.26
CA VAL A 51 21.98 5.03 4.21
C VAL A 51 23.16 5.28 3.26
N ALA A 52 22.89 5.85 2.08
CA ALA A 52 23.95 6.17 1.11
C ALA A 52 24.93 7.21 1.67
N ALA A 53 24.43 8.25 2.36
CA ALA A 53 25.28 9.24 3.00
C ALA A 53 26.16 8.62 4.10
N ALA A 54 25.60 7.75 4.93
CA ALA A 54 26.38 7.05 5.95
C ALA A 54 27.47 6.17 5.33
N GLN A 55 27.19 5.47 4.23
CA GLN A 55 28.21 4.65 3.54
C GLN A 55 29.38 5.46 3.00
N ILE A 56 29.15 6.69 2.55
CA ILE A 56 30.22 7.60 2.09
C ILE A 56 31.08 8.07 3.27
N GLU A 57 30.49 8.29 4.44
CA GLU A 57 31.23 8.75 5.64
C GLU A 57 32.18 7.67 6.20
N TYR A 58 31.87 6.39 5.99
CA TYR A 58 32.70 5.26 6.43
C TYR A 58 33.69 4.74 5.37
N ALA A 59 33.71 5.31 4.15
CA ALA A 59 34.58 4.92 3.05
C ALA A 59 35.75 5.90 2.87
#